data_AF-A0A2T0LXK7-F1
#
_entry.id   AF-A0A2T0LXK7-F1
#
_cell.length_a   1.000
_cell.length_b   1.000
_cell.length_c   1.000
_cell.angle_alpha   90.00
_cell.angle_beta   90.00
_cell.angle_gamma   90.00
#
_symmetry.space_group_name_H-M   'P 1'
#
loop_
_entity.id
_entity.type
_entity.pdbx_description
1 polymer ?
#
loop_
_entity_poly.entity_id
_entity_poly.type
_entity_poly.pdbx_seq_one_letter_code
_entity_poly.pdbx_strand_id
1 'polypeptide(L)'
;MDTILDEDICLEQLWRVRFSPDGRHAHCQHCDQERTFHRLHNRRVYSCAHCGEQVSPTAKTPFHGSSTPLRLWFAAIVKERASGGRLTAQSLADELGLSYATAWRLLKKVREHRDEFDALAPAWQGKLVMSEPDEASQSREEQLLQAARAVVVAYGLDATTIRAVAKHAGLSTGVVHYYFENKNQILVKALRQANDEACGRRDTIMAAPGLSAAERLARLILLSIPESGVEREEFILWFEYFRVAIYGQIADADTGMADRFRQYFFDVIEQGVVSGEFRPDDSPADIVEQLLGLLDGLGIAAVMGRRWMSCEHMHELVRHFAENSLRVTLPAAHRV
;
A
#
# COMPACT_ATOMS: atom_id res chain seq x y z
N MET A 1 -20.19 8.25 -23.88
CA MET A 1 -20.26 8.18 -22.41
C MET A 1 -19.18 7.22 -21.99
N ASP A 2 -18.19 7.68 -21.25
CA ASP A 2 -17.13 6.81 -20.75
C ASP A 2 -17.73 5.91 -19.67
N THR A 3 -17.53 4.61 -19.77
CA THR A 3 -18.06 3.64 -18.79
C THR A 3 -16.97 3.35 -17.76
N ILE A 4 -17.26 3.66 -16.50
CA ILE A 4 -16.35 3.43 -15.38
C ILE A 4 -16.34 1.93 -15.04
N LEU A 5 -15.17 1.29 -15.04
CA LEU A 5 -15.00 -0.12 -14.67
C LEU A 5 -14.83 -0.28 -13.14
N ASP A 6 -15.96 -0.38 -12.44
CA ASP A 6 -16.04 -0.80 -11.03
C ASP A 6 -16.42 -2.30 -10.90
N GLU A 7 -16.07 -2.92 -9.77
CA GLU A 7 -16.33 -4.34 -9.51
C GLU A 7 -17.84 -4.69 -9.51
N ASP A 8 -18.68 -3.85 -8.90
CA ASP A 8 -20.13 -4.05 -8.86
C ASP A 8 -20.75 -3.79 -10.24
N ILE A 9 -20.23 -2.82 -11.00
CA ILE A 9 -20.64 -2.58 -12.39
C ILE A 9 -20.33 -3.83 -13.24
N CYS A 10 -19.11 -4.36 -13.16
CA CYS A 10 -18.74 -5.57 -13.91
C CYS A 10 -19.63 -6.76 -13.56
N LEU A 11 -19.95 -6.95 -12.28
CA LEU A 11 -20.83 -8.03 -11.85
C LEU A 11 -22.28 -7.82 -12.31
N GLU A 12 -22.80 -6.59 -12.26
CA GLU A 12 -24.12 -6.24 -12.78
C GLU A 12 -24.21 -6.52 -14.28
N GLN A 13 -23.15 -6.25 -15.04
CA GLN A 13 -23.11 -6.60 -16.46
C GLN A 13 -23.21 -8.11 -16.67
N LEU A 14 -22.48 -8.92 -15.91
CA LEU A 14 -22.61 -10.39 -16.00
C LEU A 14 -24.01 -10.86 -15.63
N TRP A 15 -24.62 -10.24 -14.62
CA TRP A 15 -26.00 -10.53 -14.23
C TRP A 15 -26.97 -10.23 -15.37
N ARG A 16 -26.83 -9.05 -15.99
CA ARG A 16 -27.71 -8.60 -17.07
C ARG A 16 -27.67 -9.49 -18.28
N VAL A 17 -26.46 -9.82 -18.73
CA VAL A 17 -26.25 -10.65 -19.94
C VAL A 17 -26.74 -12.09 -19.74
N ARG A 18 -26.54 -12.65 -18.54
CA ARG A 18 -26.76 -14.08 -18.31
C ARG A 18 -28.14 -14.44 -17.76
N PHE A 19 -28.78 -13.52 -17.03
CA PHE A 19 -29.98 -13.86 -16.25
C PHE A 19 -31.10 -12.83 -16.36
N SER A 20 -30.77 -11.55 -16.46
CA SER A 20 -31.73 -10.47 -16.22
C SER A 20 -31.48 -9.25 -17.11
N PRO A 21 -31.96 -9.23 -18.36
CA PRO A 21 -31.68 -8.12 -19.29
C PRO A 21 -32.03 -6.73 -18.74
N ASP A 22 -33.07 -6.63 -17.89
CA ASP A 22 -33.50 -5.41 -17.22
C ASP A 22 -32.77 -5.11 -15.89
N GLY A 23 -31.93 -6.05 -15.44
CA GLY A 23 -31.13 -5.99 -14.22
C GLY A 23 -31.87 -6.36 -12.94
N ARG A 24 -33.19 -6.62 -12.98
CA ARG A 24 -34.01 -6.85 -11.78
C ARG A 24 -34.77 -8.17 -11.78
N HIS A 25 -35.28 -8.61 -12.93
CA HIS A 25 -36.13 -9.80 -13.00
C HIS A 25 -35.38 -10.97 -13.63
N ALA A 26 -35.47 -12.13 -12.99
CA ALA A 26 -34.89 -13.38 -13.48
C ALA A 26 -35.70 -14.58 -13.01
N HIS A 27 -35.55 -15.72 -13.69
CA HIS A 27 -36.18 -16.97 -13.28
C HIS A 27 -35.50 -17.54 -12.03
N CYS A 28 -36.27 -17.76 -10.96
CA CYS A 28 -35.78 -18.41 -9.74
C CYS A 28 -35.99 -19.91 -9.78
N GLN A 29 -34.92 -20.70 -9.68
CA GLN A 29 -35.00 -22.17 -9.73
C GLN A 29 -35.73 -22.80 -8.53
N HIS A 30 -35.75 -22.13 -7.38
CA HIS A 30 -36.47 -22.62 -6.19
C HIS A 30 -37.95 -22.25 -6.23
N CYS A 31 -38.30 -21.07 -6.74
CA CYS A 31 -39.72 -20.67 -6.86
C CYS A 31 -40.38 -21.24 -8.12
N ASP A 32 -39.58 -21.66 -9.10
CA ASP A 32 -39.99 -22.06 -10.45
C ASP A 32 -40.85 -21.01 -11.17
N GLN A 33 -40.48 -19.73 -11.00
CA GLN A 33 -41.13 -18.61 -11.67
C GLN A 33 -40.21 -17.38 -11.70
N GLU A 34 -40.59 -16.38 -12.50
CA GLU A 34 -39.91 -15.10 -12.53
C GLU A 34 -40.08 -14.36 -11.20
N ARG A 35 -38.96 -13.84 -10.68
CA ARG A 35 -38.88 -13.11 -9.42
C ARG A 35 -37.93 -11.93 -9.56
N THR A 36 -38.07 -10.98 -8.65
CA THR A 36 -37.08 -9.93 -8.46
C THR A 36 -35.88 -10.46 -7.69
N PHE A 37 -34.70 -10.00 -8.10
CA PHE A 37 -33.43 -10.31 -7.44
C PHE A 37 -32.75 -9.03 -6.99
N HIS A 38 -32.05 -9.08 -5.86
CA HIS A 38 -31.27 -7.97 -5.33
C HIS A 38 -29.80 -8.37 -5.13
N ARG A 39 -28.91 -7.39 -5.31
CA ARG A 39 -27.45 -7.52 -5.19
C ARG A 39 -27.06 -7.67 -3.70
N LEU A 40 -26.25 -8.68 -3.37
CA LEU A 40 -25.63 -8.80 -2.04
C LEU A 40 -24.19 -8.27 -2.03
N HIS A 41 -23.96 -7.02 -1.63
CA HIS A 41 -22.65 -6.35 -1.78
C HIS A 41 -21.43 -7.08 -1.17
N ASN A 42 -21.62 -7.97 -0.19
CA ASN A 42 -20.54 -8.73 0.45
C ASN A 42 -20.09 -10.01 -0.30
N ARG A 43 -20.77 -10.40 -1.38
CA ARG A 43 -20.49 -11.63 -2.17
C ARG A 43 -20.80 -11.40 -3.64
N ARG A 44 -20.20 -12.14 -4.58
CA ARG A 44 -20.54 -12.02 -6.01
C ARG A 44 -21.84 -12.77 -6.39
N VAL A 45 -22.95 -12.46 -5.72
CA VAL A 45 -24.26 -13.13 -5.94
C VAL A 45 -25.44 -12.15 -5.90
N TYR A 46 -26.54 -12.59 -6.50
CA TYR A 46 -27.86 -11.98 -6.43
C TYR A 46 -28.80 -12.92 -5.67
N SER A 47 -29.67 -12.37 -4.82
CA SER A 47 -30.61 -13.13 -4.01
C SER A 47 -32.04 -12.90 -4.47
N CYS A 48 -32.81 -13.98 -4.62
CA CYS A 48 -34.24 -13.90 -4.87
C CYS A 48 -34.93 -13.17 -3.71
N ALA A 49 -35.75 -12.16 -4.02
CA ALA A 49 -36.47 -11.39 -3.01
C ALA A 49 -37.58 -12.19 -2.29
N HIS A 50 -37.99 -13.34 -2.85
CA HIS A 50 -39.06 -14.17 -2.28
C HIS A 50 -38.53 -15.32 -1.41
N CYS A 51 -37.72 -16.22 -1.97
CA CYS A 51 -37.24 -17.41 -1.25
C CYS A 51 -35.80 -17.31 -0.74
N GLY A 52 -35.05 -16.27 -1.11
CA GLY A 52 -33.64 -16.10 -0.71
C GLY A 52 -32.64 -16.94 -1.51
N GLU A 53 -33.06 -17.65 -2.56
CA GLU A 53 -32.17 -18.43 -3.43
C GLU A 53 -31.09 -17.53 -4.04
N GLN A 54 -29.83 -17.96 -3.98
CA GLN A 54 -28.68 -17.18 -4.41
C GLN A 54 -28.16 -17.65 -5.76
N VAL A 55 -28.03 -16.72 -6.70
CA VAL A 55 -27.49 -16.97 -8.04
C VAL A 55 -26.18 -16.21 -8.18
N SER A 56 -25.12 -16.92 -8.60
CA SER A 56 -23.82 -16.32 -8.85
C SER A 56 -23.63 -16.02 -10.34
N PRO A 57 -23.48 -14.74 -10.74
CA PRO A 57 -23.21 -14.37 -12.12
C PRO A 57 -21.86 -14.86 -12.67
N THR A 58 -20.95 -15.31 -11.80
CA THR A 58 -19.66 -15.89 -12.19
C THR A 58 -19.69 -17.41 -12.24
N ALA A 59 -20.78 -18.08 -11.84
CA ALA A 59 -20.86 -19.53 -11.88
C ALA A 59 -20.80 -20.05 -13.33
N LYS A 60 -19.99 -21.09 -13.57
CA LYS A 60 -19.80 -21.70 -14.90
C LYS A 60 -19.30 -20.70 -15.96
N THR A 61 -18.42 -19.79 -15.57
CA THR A 61 -17.68 -18.90 -16.48
C THR A 61 -16.19 -18.93 -16.12
N PRO A 62 -15.30 -18.37 -16.94
CA PRO A 62 -13.88 -18.24 -16.59
C PRO A 62 -13.62 -17.40 -15.32
N PHE A 63 -14.60 -16.60 -14.89
CA PHE A 63 -14.56 -15.84 -13.65
C PHE A 63 -14.82 -16.72 -12.41
N HIS A 64 -15.35 -17.93 -12.59
CA HIS A 64 -15.68 -18.84 -11.51
C HIS A 64 -14.43 -19.24 -10.71
N GLY A 65 -14.46 -19.04 -9.40
CA GLY A 65 -13.34 -19.39 -8.52
C GLY A 65 -12.06 -18.55 -8.76
N SER A 66 -12.11 -17.52 -9.59
CA SER A 66 -10.98 -16.63 -9.83
C SER A 66 -10.85 -15.61 -8.69
N SER A 67 -9.66 -15.53 -8.09
CA SER A 67 -9.28 -14.48 -7.14
C SER A 67 -9.03 -13.13 -7.82
N THR A 68 -8.95 -13.09 -9.15
CA THR A 68 -8.77 -11.84 -9.89
C THR A 68 -10.06 -11.01 -9.87
N PRO A 69 -10.00 -9.71 -9.51
CA PRO A 69 -11.11 -8.78 -9.63
C PRO A 69 -11.76 -8.77 -11.02
N LEU A 70 -13.10 -8.69 -11.08
CA LEU A 70 -13.83 -8.62 -12.35
C LEU A 70 -13.45 -7.38 -13.15
N ARG A 71 -13.16 -6.26 -12.49
CA ARG A 71 -12.67 -5.03 -13.17
C ARG A 71 -11.40 -5.27 -13.98
N LEU A 72 -10.46 -6.08 -13.46
CA LEU A 72 -9.21 -6.40 -14.16
C LEU A 72 -9.45 -7.36 -15.33
N TRP A 73 -10.32 -8.34 -15.13
CA TRP A 73 -10.78 -9.21 -16.22
C TRP A 73 -11.39 -8.42 -17.37
N PHE A 74 -12.32 -7.52 -17.06
CA PHE A 74 -13.02 -6.70 -18.05
C PHE A 74 -12.04 -5.77 -18.77
N ALA A 75 -11.15 -5.10 -18.03
CA ALA A 75 -10.12 -4.25 -18.60
C ALA A 75 -9.20 -5.03 -19.57
N ALA A 76 -8.75 -6.22 -19.18
CA ALA A 76 -7.91 -7.07 -20.03
C ALA A 76 -8.64 -7.54 -21.30
N ILE A 77 -9.90 -7.98 -21.19
CA ILE A 77 -10.72 -8.41 -22.34
C ILE A 77 -10.88 -7.25 -23.34
N VAL A 78 -11.21 -6.08 -22.84
CA VAL A 78 -11.46 -4.88 -23.66
C VAL A 78 -10.19 -4.42 -24.36
N LYS A 79 -9.06 -4.37 -23.64
CA LYS A 79 -7.77 -3.99 -24.22
C LYS A 79 -7.28 -5.00 -25.24
N GLU A 80 -7.42 -6.30 -24.97
CA GLU A 80 -7.05 -7.36 -25.92
C GLU A 80 -7.86 -7.22 -27.21
N ARG A 81 -9.17 -6.95 -27.12
CA ARG A 81 -10.01 -6.66 -28.29
C ARG A 81 -9.59 -5.39 -29.02
N ALA A 82 -9.41 -4.29 -28.30
CA ALA A 82 -9.01 -3.00 -28.89
C ALA A 82 -7.65 -3.11 -29.61
N SER A 83 -6.75 -3.96 -29.11
CA SER A 83 -5.45 -4.21 -29.74
C SER A 83 -5.53 -5.10 -30.99
N GLY A 84 -6.67 -5.75 -31.25
CA GLY A 84 -6.81 -6.78 -32.28
C GLY A 84 -6.04 -8.06 -31.95
N GLY A 85 -5.89 -8.40 -30.66
CA GLY A 85 -5.12 -9.56 -30.20
C GLY A 85 -3.60 -9.37 -30.10
N ARG A 86 -3.12 -8.12 -30.19
CA ARG A 86 -1.69 -7.78 -30.17
C ARG A 86 -1.19 -7.24 -28.84
N LEU A 87 -2.02 -7.25 -27.80
CA LEU A 87 -1.63 -6.77 -26.48
C LEU A 87 -0.47 -7.62 -25.93
N THR A 88 0.55 -6.98 -25.37
CA THR A 88 1.63 -7.69 -24.70
C THR A 88 1.33 -7.79 -23.20
N ALA A 89 1.86 -8.82 -22.55
CA ALA A 89 1.75 -8.94 -21.09
C ALA A 89 2.39 -7.75 -20.36
N GLN A 90 3.45 -7.16 -20.94
CA GLN A 90 4.10 -5.98 -20.39
C GLN A 90 3.22 -4.73 -20.49
N SER A 91 2.65 -4.42 -21.66
CA SER A 91 1.74 -3.27 -21.80
C SER A 91 0.50 -3.42 -20.91
N LEU A 92 -0.04 -4.64 -20.77
CA LEU A 92 -1.13 -4.91 -19.83
C LEU A 92 -0.70 -4.71 -18.36
N ALA A 93 0.52 -5.10 -18.01
CA ALA A 93 1.08 -4.91 -16.67
C ALA A 93 1.23 -3.43 -16.33
N ASP A 94 1.85 -2.66 -17.22
CA ASP A 94 2.12 -1.24 -17.04
C ASP A 94 0.80 -0.45 -16.94
N GLU A 95 -0.15 -0.71 -17.84
CA GLU A 95 -1.41 0.03 -17.87
C GLU A 95 -2.37 -0.28 -16.72
N LEU A 96 -2.29 -1.50 -16.15
CA LEU A 96 -3.17 -1.92 -15.05
C LEU A 96 -2.48 -1.95 -13.69
N GLY A 97 -1.20 -1.56 -13.61
CA GLY A 97 -0.40 -1.62 -12.38
C GLY A 97 -0.25 -3.03 -11.82
N LEU A 98 -0.14 -4.05 -12.69
CA LEU A 98 0.00 -5.46 -12.31
C LEU A 98 1.45 -5.91 -12.41
N SER A 99 1.82 -6.97 -11.68
CA SER A 99 3.08 -7.66 -11.97
C SER A 99 3.01 -8.34 -13.34
N TYR A 100 4.16 -8.45 -14.03
CA TYR A 100 4.26 -9.13 -15.32
C TYR A 100 3.65 -10.54 -15.28
N ALA A 101 3.97 -11.32 -14.25
CA ALA A 101 3.48 -12.70 -14.11
C ALA A 101 1.94 -12.77 -13.97
N THR A 102 1.34 -11.78 -13.32
CA THR A 102 -0.12 -11.67 -13.18
C THR A 102 -0.77 -11.23 -14.49
N ALA A 103 -0.20 -10.23 -15.15
CA ALA A 103 -0.66 -9.77 -16.46
C ALA A 103 -0.58 -10.89 -17.52
N TRP A 104 0.52 -11.64 -17.55
CA TRP A 104 0.67 -12.79 -18.44
C TRP A 104 -0.38 -13.87 -18.18
N ARG A 105 -0.60 -14.26 -16.92
CA ARG A 105 -1.62 -15.27 -16.54
C ARG A 105 -3.02 -14.82 -16.94
N LEU A 106 -3.35 -13.55 -16.69
CA LEU A 106 -4.64 -12.97 -17.04
C LEU A 106 -4.84 -12.94 -18.55
N LEU A 107 -3.85 -12.41 -19.30
CA LEU A 107 -3.90 -12.33 -20.75
C LEU A 107 -3.99 -13.71 -21.41
N LYS A 108 -3.25 -14.70 -20.87
CA LYS A 108 -3.33 -16.09 -21.32
C LYS A 108 -4.75 -16.62 -21.19
N LYS A 109 -5.39 -16.48 -20.02
CA LYS A 109 -6.78 -16.92 -19.83
C LYS A 109 -7.77 -16.16 -20.71
N VAL A 110 -7.57 -14.85 -20.90
CA VAL A 110 -8.40 -14.04 -21.81
C VAL A 110 -8.37 -14.60 -23.23
N ARG A 111 -7.19 -15.05 -23.69
CA ARG A 111 -7.02 -15.66 -25.02
C ARG A 111 -7.59 -17.06 -25.12
N GLU A 112 -7.41 -17.88 -24.09
CA GLU A 112 -7.93 -19.27 -24.04
C GLU A 112 -9.46 -19.32 -24.08
N HIS A 113 -10.12 -18.34 -23.48
CA HIS A 113 -11.59 -18.26 -23.41
C HIS A 113 -12.18 -17.13 -24.28
N ARG A 114 -11.50 -16.78 -25.39
CA ARG A 114 -11.89 -15.66 -26.26
C ARG A 114 -13.35 -15.74 -26.71
N ASP A 115 -13.78 -16.91 -27.19
CA ASP A 115 -15.14 -17.10 -27.72
C ASP A 115 -16.22 -16.95 -26.63
N GLU A 116 -15.95 -17.43 -25.42
CA GLU A 116 -16.83 -17.26 -24.26
C GLU A 116 -16.97 -15.78 -23.87
N PHE A 117 -15.88 -15.02 -23.93
CA PHE A 117 -15.93 -13.58 -23.70
C PHE A 117 -16.60 -12.83 -24.84
N ASP A 118 -16.43 -13.27 -26.10
CA ASP A 118 -17.08 -12.69 -27.27
C ASP A 118 -18.61 -12.86 -27.23
N ALA A 119 -19.09 -13.98 -26.67
CA ALA A 119 -20.51 -14.15 -26.38
C ALA A 119 -21.04 -13.19 -25.30
N LEU A 120 -20.19 -12.76 -24.37
CA LEU A 120 -20.51 -11.77 -23.32
C LEU A 120 -20.31 -10.31 -23.78
N ALA A 121 -19.68 -10.09 -24.96
CA ALA A 121 -19.26 -8.81 -25.51
C ALA A 121 -20.35 -7.79 -25.89
N PRO A 122 -21.55 -8.17 -26.36
CA PRO A 122 -22.50 -7.21 -26.91
C PRO A 122 -22.91 -6.09 -25.94
N ALA A 123 -22.65 -6.25 -24.63
CA ALA A 123 -23.05 -5.31 -23.58
C ALA A 123 -22.06 -4.16 -23.29
N TRP A 124 -20.83 -4.14 -23.84
CA TRP A 124 -19.77 -3.20 -23.39
C TRP A 124 -19.28 -2.23 -24.49
N GLN A 125 -20.20 -1.69 -25.29
CA GLN A 125 -19.87 -0.74 -26.36
C GLN A 125 -19.63 0.68 -25.79
N GLY A 126 -18.36 1.03 -25.55
CA GLY A 126 -17.95 2.38 -25.16
C GLY A 126 -16.46 2.48 -24.82
N LYS A 127 -15.92 3.71 -24.74
CA LYS A 127 -14.61 3.95 -24.12
C LYS A 127 -14.75 3.60 -22.63
N LEU A 128 -14.06 2.56 -22.21
CA LEU A 128 -14.03 2.13 -20.82
C LEU A 128 -12.90 2.86 -20.12
N VAL A 129 -13.22 3.56 -19.05
CA VAL A 129 -12.27 4.24 -18.17
C VAL A 129 -12.21 3.40 -16.89
N MET A 130 -11.00 3.03 -16.46
CA MET A 130 -10.84 2.41 -15.14
C MET A 130 -11.39 3.39 -14.09
N SER A 131 -12.22 2.91 -13.17
CA SER A 131 -12.52 3.75 -12.01
C SER A 131 -11.21 4.03 -11.29
N GLU A 132 -10.98 5.27 -10.88
CA GLU A 132 -10.17 5.49 -9.70
C GLU A 132 -10.78 4.62 -8.58
N PRO A 133 -9.97 4.04 -7.69
CA PRO A 133 -10.53 3.25 -6.60
C PRO A 133 -11.60 4.09 -5.89
N ASP A 134 -12.83 3.57 -5.75
CA ASP A 134 -13.90 4.21 -4.98
C ASP A 134 -13.33 4.69 -3.64
N GLU A 135 -13.66 5.91 -3.19
CA GLU A 135 -13.22 6.47 -1.90
C GLU A 135 -13.47 5.46 -0.77
N ALA A 136 -14.59 4.73 -0.84
CA ALA A 136 -14.92 3.72 0.15
C ALA A 136 -14.01 2.48 0.05
N SER A 137 -13.46 2.16 -1.13
CA SER A 137 -12.50 1.06 -1.35
C SER A 137 -11.07 1.45 -0.96
N GLN A 138 -10.64 2.67 -1.30
CA GLN A 138 -9.39 3.27 -0.81
C GLN A 138 -9.37 3.34 0.72
N SER A 139 -10.46 3.82 1.32
CA SER A 139 -10.63 3.88 2.77
C SER A 139 -10.54 2.49 3.43
N ARG A 140 -11.03 1.43 2.77
CA ARG A 140 -10.97 0.06 3.30
C ARG A 140 -9.59 -0.56 3.19
N GLU A 141 -8.88 -0.33 2.10
CA GLU A 141 -7.47 -0.71 2.00
C GLU A 141 -6.65 -0.01 3.09
N GLU A 142 -6.83 1.30 3.25
CA GLU A 142 -6.16 2.10 4.28
C GLU A 142 -6.49 1.64 5.70
N GLN A 143 -7.75 1.33 6.00
CA GLN A 143 -8.15 0.74 7.28
C GLN A 143 -7.43 -0.59 7.56
N LEU A 144 -7.27 -1.44 6.53
CA LEU A 144 -6.56 -2.71 6.67
C LEU A 144 -5.05 -2.52 6.86
N LEU A 145 -4.44 -1.53 6.21
CA LEU A 145 -3.03 -1.20 6.41
C LEU A 145 -2.77 -0.61 7.80
N GLN A 146 -3.64 0.29 8.28
CA GLN A 146 -3.60 0.81 9.66
C GLN A 146 -3.74 -0.32 10.68
N ALA A 147 -4.71 -1.23 10.48
CA ALA A 147 -4.86 -2.40 11.34
C ALA A 147 -3.63 -3.31 11.31
N ALA A 148 -2.99 -3.49 10.16
CA ALA A 148 -1.76 -4.26 10.05
C ALA A 148 -0.62 -3.60 10.83
N ARG A 149 -0.41 -2.28 10.70
CA ARG A 149 0.59 -1.52 11.47
C ARG A 149 0.37 -1.67 12.97
N ALA A 150 -0.87 -1.48 13.43
CA ALA A 150 -1.21 -1.60 14.84
C ALA A 150 -0.93 -3.01 15.39
N VAL A 151 -1.23 -4.05 14.61
CA VAL A 151 -0.91 -5.45 14.99
C VAL A 151 0.60 -5.69 15.03
N VAL A 152 1.36 -5.15 14.06
CA VAL A 152 2.83 -5.25 14.04
C VAL A 152 3.44 -4.54 15.26
N VAL A 153 3.03 -3.31 15.55
CA VAL A 153 3.53 -2.55 16.71
C VAL A 153 3.23 -3.27 18.02
N ALA A 154 2.03 -3.84 18.16
CA ALA A 154 1.61 -4.46 19.41
C ALA A 154 2.17 -5.87 19.63
N TYR A 155 2.36 -6.65 18.56
CA TYR A 155 2.62 -8.10 18.66
C TYR A 155 3.79 -8.60 17.79
N GLY A 156 4.43 -7.73 17.00
CA GLY A 156 5.51 -8.05 16.07
C GLY A 156 5.04 -8.72 14.78
N LEU A 157 5.93 -8.78 13.78
CA LEU A 157 5.63 -9.33 12.45
C LEU A 157 5.09 -10.78 12.46
N ASP A 158 5.60 -11.63 13.35
CA ASP A 158 5.22 -13.05 13.37
C ASP A 158 3.74 -13.24 13.71
N ALA A 159 3.24 -12.46 14.67
CA ALA A 159 1.84 -12.48 15.09
C ALA A 159 0.88 -11.81 14.09
N THR A 160 1.39 -11.01 13.15
CA THR A 160 0.61 -10.34 12.11
C THR A 160 0.09 -11.32 11.06
N THR A 161 -1.00 -12.00 11.35
CA THR A 161 -1.69 -12.91 10.42
C THR A 161 -2.88 -12.23 9.74
N ILE A 162 -3.32 -12.75 8.59
CA ILE A 162 -4.57 -12.29 7.91
C ILE A 162 -5.74 -12.22 8.89
N ARG A 163 -5.85 -13.22 9.77
CA ARG A 163 -6.89 -13.28 10.80
C ARG A 163 -6.72 -12.20 11.86
N ALA A 164 -5.50 -11.94 12.31
CA ALA A 164 -5.22 -10.90 13.29
C ALA A 164 -5.54 -9.51 12.73
N VAL A 165 -5.12 -9.22 11.48
CA VAL A 165 -5.43 -7.96 10.78
C VAL A 165 -6.94 -7.80 10.59
N ALA A 166 -7.63 -8.83 10.08
CA ALA A 166 -9.08 -8.81 9.91
C ALA A 166 -9.80 -8.53 11.23
N LYS A 167 -9.42 -9.24 12.30
CA LYS A 167 -9.99 -9.06 13.64
C LYS A 167 -9.77 -7.64 14.16
N HIS A 168 -8.55 -7.11 14.00
CA HIS A 168 -8.21 -5.76 14.46
C HIS A 168 -9.00 -4.69 13.68
N ALA A 169 -9.18 -4.87 12.37
CA ALA A 169 -9.98 -3.99 11.52
C ALA A 169 -11.49 -4.12 11.73
N GLY A 170 -11.97 -5.13 12.48
CA GLY A 170 -13.41 -5.44 12.58
C GLY A 170 -14.01 -6.01 11.30
N LEU A 171 -13.18 -6.61 10.43
CA LEU A 171 -13.56 -7.11 9.11
C LEU A 171 -13.44 -8.64 9.03
N SER A 172 -14.05 -9.23 7.99
CA SER A 172 -13.86 -10.66 7.70
C SER A 172 -12.54 -10.91 6.98
N THR A 173 -11.97 -12.10 7.15
CA THR A 173 -10.74 -12.51 6.42
C THR A 173 -10.94 -12.51 4.90
N GLY A 174 -12.17 -12.74 4.42
CA GLY A 174 -12.50 -12.66 2.99
C GLY A 174 -12.31 -11.25 2.41
N VAL A 175 -12.57 -10.20 3.20
CA VAL A 175 -12.30 -8.82 2.79
C VAL A 175 -10.80 -8.58 2.67
N VAL A 176 -9.99 -9.09 3.59
CA VAL A 176 -8.53 -8.97 3.50
C VAL A 176 -7.98 -9.64 2.23
N HIS A 177 -8.47 -10.84 1.91
CA HIS A 177 -8.07 -11.55 0.69
C HIS A 177 -8.54 -10.89 -0.61
N TYR A 178 -9.56 -10.03 -0.55
CA TYR A 178 -9.98 -9.23 -1.69
C TYR A 178 -8.95 -8.14 -2.03
N TYR A 179 -8.36 -7.50 -1.01
CA TYR A 179 -7.36 -6.44 -1.19
C TYR A 179 -5.93 -6.96 -1.32
N PHE A 180 -5.63 -8.08 -0.67
CA PHE A 180 -4.26 -8.58 -0.56
C PHE A 180 -4.18 -10.09 -0.83
N GLU A 181 -3.25 -10.45 -1.70
CA GLU A 181 -2.97 -11.83 -2.10
C GLU A 181 -2.44 -12.65 -0.92
N ASN A 182 -1.58 -12.06 -0.09
CA ASN A 182 -0.96 -12.75 1.04
C ASN A 182 -0.53 -11.78 2.15
N LYS A 183 -0.10 -12.35 3.29
CA LYS A 183 0.42 -11.61 4.45
C LYS A 183 1.55 -10.64 4.05
N ASN A 184 2.50 -11.09 3.22
CA ASN A 184 3.66 -10.27 2.86
C ASN A 184 3.24 -9.02 2.09
N GLN A 185 2.25 -9.13 1.20
CA GLN A 185 1.75 -7.96 0.46
C GLN A 185 1.15 -6.90 1.40
N ILE A 186 0.42 -7.31 2.44
CA ILE A 186 -0.11 -6.39 3.46
C ILE A 186 1.05 -5.73 4.20
N LEU A 187 2.01 -6.52 4.66
CA LEU A 187 3.15 -6.03 5.44
C LEU A 187 3.97 -5.02 4.67
N VAL A 188 4.35 -5.34 3.42
CA VAL A 188 5.13 -4.44 2.57
C VAL A 188 4.37 -3.13 2.34
N LYS A 189 3.08 -3.20 1.97
CA LYS A 189 2.28 -1.98 1.77
C LYS A 189 2.12 -1.16 3.05
N ALA A 190 1.91 -1.81 4.19
CA ALA A 190 1.75 -1.15 5.48
C ALA A 190 3.03 -0.45 5.94
N LEU A 191 4.19 -1.09 5.74
CA LEU A 191 5.50 -0.50 6.03
C LEU A 191 5.80 0.68 5.10
N ARG A 192 5.50 0.56 3.80
CA ARG A 192 5.64 1.66 2.84
C ARG A 192 4.78 2.86 3.23
N GLN A 193 3.50 2.64 3.55
CA GLN A 193 2.60 3.71 3.96
C GLN A 193 3.11 4.43 5.22
N ALA A 194 3.56 3.66 6.22
CA ALA A 194 4.14 4.24 7.43
C ALA A 194 5.37 5.10 7.13
N ASN A 195 6.23 4.64 6.22
CA ASN A 195 7.39 5.38 5.78
C ASN A 195 7.03 6.64 4.99
N ASP A 196 6.05 6.57 4.08
CA ASP A 196 5.61 7.75 3.32
C ASP A 196 5.01 8.83 4.25
N GLU A 197 4.25 8.44 5.27
CA GLU A 197 3.80 9.36 6.32
C GLU A 197 4.97 9.99 7.09
N ALA A 198 5.99 9.19 7.42
CA ALA A 198 7.19 9.63 8.10
C ALA A 198 8.05 10.57 7.23
N CYS A 199 8.09 10.33 5.92
CA CYS A 199 8.71 11.22 4.94
C CYS A 199 7.99 12.57 4.87
N GLY A 200 6.65 12.60 4.84
CA GLY A 200 5.89 13.85 4.77
C GLY A 200 6.20 14.83 5.91
N ARG A 201 6.45 14.33 7.13
CA ARG A 201 6.92 15.16 8.26
C ARG A 201 8.31 15.75 8.00
N ARG A 202 9.23 14.96 7.44
CA ARG A 202 10.59 15.41 7.08
C ARG A 202 10.58 16.37 5.90
N ASP A 203 9.75 16.14 4.90
CA ASP A 203 9.53 17.04 3.77
C ASP A 203 9.07 18.42 4.23
N THR A 204 8.19 18.46 5.24
CA THR A 204 7.75 19.73 5.86
C THR A 204 8.93 20.48 6.50
N ILE A 205 9.83 19.77 7.19
CA ILE A 205 11.06 20.36 7.76
C ILE A 205 11.97 20.87 6.65
N MET A 206 12.12 20.13 5.55
CA MET A 206 12.99 20.50 4.41
C MET A 206 12.43 21.64 3.57
N ALA A 207 11.11 21.76 3.45
CA ALA A 207 10.44 22.80 2.68
C ALA A 207 10.23 24.10 3.48
N ALA A 208 10.35 24.07 4.82
CA ALA A 208 10.10 25.23 5.66
C ALA A 208 11.04 26.41 5.28
N PRO A 209 10.49 27.58 4.86
CA PRO A 209 11.32 28.70 4.45
C PRO A 209 12.02 29.36 5.65
N GLY A 210 13.20 29.91 5.41
CA GLY A 210 13.94 30.70 6.41
C GLY A 210 14.71 29.91 7.46
N LEU A 211 14.63 28.57 7.47
CA LEU A 211 15.45 27.75 8.36
C LEU A 211 16.90 27.64 7.87
N SER A 212 17.86 27.77 8.78
CA SER A 212 19.26 27.44 8.54
C SER A 212 19.48 25.92 8.41
N ALA A 213 20.65 25.49 7.93
CA ALA A 213 20.96 24.07 7.86
C ALA A 213 21.07 23.47 9.28
N ALA A 214 21.61 24.21 10.26
CA ALA A 214 21.65 23.77 11.65
C ALA A 214 20.24 23.60 12.24
N GLU A 215 19.30 24.51 11.95
CA GLU A 215 17.91 24.40 12.40
C GLU A 215 17.20 23.19 11.78
N ARG A 216 17.41 22.92 10.49
CA ARG A 216 16.86 21.72 9.84
C ARG A 216 17.44 20.45 10.44
N LEU A 217 18.76 20.40 10.63
CA LEU A 217 19.43 19.23 11.19
C LEU A 217 18.96 18.93 12.62
N ALA A 218 18.86 19.95 13.48
CA ALA A 218 18.37 19.80 14.84
C ALA A 218 16.95 19.22 14.87
N ARG A 219 16.06 19.67 13.97
CA ARG A 219 14.69 19.15 13.85
C ARG A 219 14.64 17.73 13.30
N LEU A 220 15.46 17.39 12.31
CA LEU A 220 15.56 16.03 11.77
C LEU A 220 16.08 15.03 12.81
N ILE A 221 17.09 15.42 13.61
CA ILE A 221 17.60 14.62 14.71
C ILE A 221 16.48 14.38 15.73
N LEU A 222 15.81 15.45 16.20
CA LEU A 222 14.75 15.34 17.21
C LEU A 222 13.58 14.45 16.74
N LEU A 223 13.17 14.59 15.48
CA LEU A 223 12.11 13.76 14.89
C LEU A 223 12.51 12.29 14.80
N SER A 224 13.81 11.98 14.77
CA SER A 224 14.33 10.60 14.74
C SER A 224 14.47 9.96 16.13
N ILE A 225 14.09 10.67 17.21
CA ILE A 225 14.15 10.14 18.59
C ILE A 225 12.80 9.49 18.97
N PRO A 226 12.78 8.20 19.36
CA PRO A 226 11.56 7.40 19.56
C PRO A 226 10.87 7.61 20.93
N GLU A 227 10.61 8.87 21.27
CA GLU A 227 10.21 9.28 22.63
C GLU A 227 8.77 8.88 22.98
N SER A 228 7.81 9.06 22.07
CA SER A 228 6.41 8.77 22.35
C SER A 228 5.62 8.40 21.10
N GLY A 229 4.41 7.86 21.29
CA GLY A 229 3.39 7.68 20.27
C GLY A 229 3.91 7.31 18.88
N VAL A 230 3.71 8.23 17.93
CA VAL A 230 3.97 8.03 16.51
C VAL A 230 5.45 7.79 16.22
N GLU A 231 6.38 8.53 16.84
CA GLU A 231 7.82 8.35 16.59
C GLU A 231 8.32 6.99 17.08
N ARG A 232 7.78 6.51 18.20
CA ARG A 232 8.09 5.16 18.71
C ARG A 232 7.55 4.08 17.76
N GLU A 233 6.34 4.26 17.24
CA GLU A 233 5.75 3.36 16.26
C GLU A 233 6.53 3.33 14.93
N GLU A 234 6.87 4.50 14.39
CA GLU A 234 7.72 4.64 13.20
C GLU A 234 9.02 3.86 13.38
N PHE A 235 9.66 4.01 14.54
CA PHE A 235 10.92 3.34 14.84
C PHE A 235 10.74 1.82 14.88
N ILE A 236 9.70 1.30 15.54
CA ILE A 236 9.41 -0.15 15.53
C ILE A 236 9.22 -0.66 14.10
N LEU A 237 8.43 0.06 13.29
CA LEU A 237 8.17 -0.30 11.90
C LEU A 237 9.43 -0.24 11.03
N TRP A 238 10.35 0.68 11.31
CA TRP A 238 11.67 0.77 10.65
C TRP A 238 12.52 -0.48 10.87
N PHE A 239 12.57 -1.02 12.08
CA PHE A 239 13.29 -2.28 12.34
C PHE A 239 12.61 -3.50 11.73
N GLU A 240 11.28 -3.52 11.72
CA GLU A 240 10.53 -4.58 11.05
C GLU A 240 10.75 -4.53 9.53
N TYR A 241 10.90 -3.33 8.94
CA TYR A 241 11.35 -3.18 7.57
C TYR A 241 12.73 -3.80 7.34
N PHE A 242 13.74 -3.48 8.15
CA PHE A 242 15.07 -4.08 8.02
C PHE A 242 15.02 -5.60 8.11
N ARG A 243 14.25 -6.14 9.06
CA ARG A 243 14.08 -7.58 9.19
C ARG A 243 13.54 -8.20 7.90
N VAL A 244 12.49 -7.64 7.31
CA VAL A 244 11.88 -8.16 6.08
C VAL A 244 12.81 -7.97 4.88
N ALA A 245 13.52 -6.85 4.80
CA ALA A 245 14.50 -6.56 3.75
C ALA A 245 15.70 -7.52 3.77
N ILE A 246 16.27 -7.80 4.95
CA ILE A 246 17.38 -8.76 5.13
C ILE A 246 17.03 -10.16 4.61
N TYR A 247 15.78 -10.58 4.76
CA TYR A 247 15.31 -11.89 4.27
C TYR A 247 14.81 -11.87 2.82
N GLY A 248 15.02 -10.77 2.07
CA GLY A 248 14.61 -10.66 0.66
C GLY A 248 13.10 -10.72 0.43
N GLN A 249 12.31 -10.39 1.46
CA GLN A 249 10.84 -10.40 1.40
C GLN A 249 10.26 -9.06 0.89
N ILE A 250 11.14 -8.09 0.68
CA ILE A 250 10.89 -6.80 0.04
C ILE A 250 11.75 -6.77 -1.24
N ALA A 251 11.18 -6.33 -2.37
CA ALA A 251 11.88 -6.27 -3.65
C ALA A 251 12.89 -5.10 -3.68
N ASP A 252 13.95 -5.19 -4.47
CA ASP A 252 14.97 -4.14 -4.59
C ASP A 252 14.40 -2.75 -4.94
N ALA A 253 13.26 -2.68 -5.63
CA ALA A 253 12.58 -1.41 -5.92
C ALA A 253 12.05 -0.67 -4.67
N ASP A 254 12.10 -1.29 -3.49
CA ASP A 254 11.70 -0.73 -2.18
C ASP A 254 12.89 -0.39 -1.27
N THR A 255 14.13 -0.52 -1.73
CA THR A 255 15.29 0.04 -1.01
C THR A 255 15.23 1.56 -0.91
N GLY A 256 14.42 2.21 -1.76
CA GLY A 256 14.21 3.66 -1.77
C GLY A 256 13.71 4.24 -0.45
N MET A 257 13.17 3.44 0.46
CA MET A 257 12.78 3.89 1.81
C MET A 257 14.00 4.30 2.64
N ALA A 258 15.02 3.42 2.70
CA ALA A 258 16.28 3.70 3.39
C ALA A 258 17.05 4.85 2.70
N ASP A 259 17.09 4.83 1.38
CA ASP A 259 17.78 5.84 0.58
C ASP A 259 17.17 7.24 0.79
N ARG A 260 15.84 7.35 0.84
CA ARG A 260 15.16 8.64 1.07
C ARG A 260 15.43 9.18 2.47
N PHE A 261 15.40 8.33 3.51
CA PHE A 261 15.74 8.75 4.87
C PHE A 261 17.18 9.28 4.95
N ARG A 262 18.12 8.55 4.35
CA ARG A 262 19.52 8.95 4.22
C ARG A 262 19.68 10.28 3.50
N GLN A 263 18.92 10.49 2.42
CA GLN A 263 19.01 11.69 1.59
C GLN A 263 18.68 12.97 2.37
N TYR A 264 17.72 12.95 3.30
CA TYR A 264 17.40 14.14 4.11
C TYR A 264 18.60 14.64 4.92
N PHE A 265 19.34 13.74 5.54
CA PHE A 265 20.53 14.12 6.31
C PHE A 265 21.67 14.56 5.41
N PHE A 266 21.87 13.87 4.29
CA PHE A 266 22.88 14.24 3.30
C PHE A 266 22.63 15.64 2.75
N ASP A 267 21.41 15.94 2.29
CA ASP A 267 21.04 17.24 1.72
C ASP A 267 21.25 18.38 2.71
N VAL A 268 20.84 18.21 3.98
CA VAL A 268 21.03 19.24 5.00
C VAL A 268 22.50 19.46 5.31
N ILE A 269 23.29 18.39 5.45
CA ILE A 269 24.72 18.50 5.74
C ILE A 269 25.45 19.14 4.55
N GLU A 270 25.16 18.71 3.32
CA GLU A 270 25.74 19.30 2.10
C GLU A 270 25.39 20.79 1.97
N GLN A 271 24.13 21.17 2.18
CA GLN A 271 23.70 22.57 2.17
C GLN A 271 24.42 23.41 3.21
N GLY A 272 24.60 22.88 4.43
CA GLY A 272 25.33 23.58 5.50
C GLY A 272 26.82 23.72 5.22
N VAL A 273 27.44 22.76 4.52
CA VAL A 273 28.84 22.88 4.06
C VAL A 273 28.96 23.92 2.95
N VAL A 274 28.06 23.89 1.96
CA VAL A 274 28.04 24.85 0.83
C VAL A 274 27.80 26.28 1.32
N SER A 275 26.93 26.48 2.31
CA SER A 275 26.67 27.80 2.91
C SER A 275 27.79 28.27 3.85
N GLY A 276 28.70 27.37 4.25
CA GLY A 276 29.77 27.64 5.20
C GLY A 276 29.34 27.64 6.67
N GLU A 277 28.11 27.21 6.96
CA GLU A 277 27.58 26.99 8.31
C GLU A 277 28.25 25.79 9.01
N PHE A 278 28.57 24.74 8.25
CA PHE A 278 29.28 23.54 8.73
C PHE A 278 30.72 23.50 8.19
N ARG A 279 31.64 22.99 9.01
CA ARG A 279 33.07 22.84 8.66
C ARG A 279 33.60 21.47 9.09
N PRO A 280 33.07 20.38 8.51
CA PRO A 280 33.51 19.03 8.86
C PRO A 280 34.95 18.77 8.40
N ASP A 281 35.64 17.89 9.12
CA ASP A 281 36.93 17.34 8.68
C ASP A 281 36.75 16.14 7.74
N ASP A 282 35.70 15.35 7.97
CA ASP A 282 35.33 14.17 7.18
C ASP A 282 34.35 14.52 6.05
N SER A 283 34.15 13.57 5.13
CA SER A 283 33.19 13.76 4.05
C SER A 283 31.76 13.84 4.57
N PRO A 284 30.88 14.68 3.98
CA PRO A 284 29.45 14.69 4.32
C PRO A 284 28.79 13.31 4.28
N ALA A 285 29.16 12.48 3.30
CA ALA A 285 28.64 11.12 3.17
C ALA A 285 29.01 10.24 4.38
N ASP A 286 30.28 10.25 4.80
CA ASP A 286 30.73 9.44 5.93
C ASP A 286 30.10 9.89 7.25
N ILE A 287 29.92 11.20 7.44
CA ILE A 287 29.23 11.74 8.62
C ILE A 287 27.77 11.29 8.66
N VAL A 288 27.09 11.24 7.51
CA VAL A 288 25.73 10.71 7.41
C VAL A 288 25.69 9.24 7.82
N GLU A 289 26.56 8.38 7.28
CA GLU A 289 26.57 6.95 7.63
C GLU A 289 26.79 6.74 9.13
N GLN A 290 27.72 7.50 9.73
CA GLN A 290 27.98 7.46 11.17
C GLN A 290 26.77 7.94 11.99
N LEU A 291 26.13 9.03 11.58
CA LEU A 291 24.95 9.58 12.24
C LEU A 291 23.77 8.60 12.20
N LEU A 292 23.51 8.00 11.03
CA LEU A 292 22.44 7.01 10.86
C LEU A 292 22.71 5.74 11.67
N GLY A 293 23.95 5.24 11.65
CA GLY A 293 24.35 4.10 12.47
C GLY A 293 24.18 4.36 13.97
N LEU A 294 24.46 5.59 14.43
CA LEU A 294 24.24 6.01 15.81
C LEU A 294 22.74 6.08 16.14
N LEU A 295 21.93 6.68 15.27
CA LEU A 295 20.47 6.76 15.41
C LEU A 295 19.84 5.36 15.53
N ASP A 296 20.17 4.47 14.60
CA ASP A 296 19.64 3.10 14.58
C ASP A 296 20.11 2.32 15.82
N GLY A 297 21.41 2.31 16.09
CA GLY A 297 22.00 1.55 17.19
C GLY A 297 21.51 1.98 18.57
N LEU A 298 21.50 3.30 18.84
CA LEU A 298 21.03 3.82 20.13
C LEU A 298 19.52 3.73 20.27
N GLY A 299 18.77 3.94 19.18
CA GLY A 299 17.33 3.88 19.22
C GLY A 299 16.80 2.46 19.48
N ILE A 300 17.48 1.40 19.04
CA ILE A 300 17.16 0.02 19.46
C ILE A 300 17.21 -0.08 20.99
N ALA A 301 18.29 0.40 21.61
CA ALA A 301 18.44 0.36 23.06
C ALA A 301 17.36 1.20 23.77
N ALA A 302 17.02 2.36 23.23
CA ALA A 302 15.97 3.24 23.74
C ALA A 302 14.58 2.58 23.68
N VAL A 303 14.20 2.02 22.54
CA VAL A 303 12.89 1.36 22.36
C VAL A 303 12.78 0.09 23.21
N MET A 304 13.85 -0.68 23.36
CA MET A 304 13.92 -1.81 24.28
C MET A 304 13.79 -1.41 25.76
N GLY A 305 13.80 -0.12 26.09
CA GLY A 305 13.71 0.37 27.47
C GLY A 305 14.94 0.02 28.29
N ARG A 306 16.13 0.01 27.68
CA ARG A 306 17.38 -0.23 28.40
C ARG A 306 17.59 0.91 29.40
N ARG A 307 17.82 0.56 30.68
CA ARG A 307 17.96 1.54 31.77
C ARG A 307 19.05 2.59 31.55
N TRP A 308 20.08 2.28 30.77
CA TRP A 308 21.21 3.17 30.47
C TRP A 308 20.98 4.04 29.23
N MET A 309 19.86 3.87 28.51
CA MET A 309 19.56 4.62 27.30
C MET A 309 18.12 5.15 27.33
N SER A 310 17.94 6.34 27.88
CA SER A 310 16.69 7.10 27.72
C SER A 310 16.65 7.78 26.34
N CYS A 311 15.47 8.19 25.89
CA CYS A 311 15.32 8.96 24.65
C CYS A 311 16.02 10.32 24.74
N GLU A 312 16.01 10.96 25.90
CA GLU A 312 16.77 12.19 26.18
C GLU A 312 18.27 11.94 26.02
N HIS A 313 18.80 10.88 26.63
CA HIS A 313 20.23 10.58 26.52
C HIS A 313 20.65 10.19 25.10
N MET A 314 19.80 9.45 24.37
CA MET A 314 20.00 9.19 22.94
C MET A 314 20.08 10.49 22.15
N HIS A 315 19.14 11.42 22.38
CA HIS A 315 19.12 12.71 21.71
C HIS A 315 20.40 13.51 21.98
N GLU A 316 20.86 13.57 23.23
CA GLU A 316 22.10 14.23 23.61
C GLU A 316 23.32 13.66 22.89
N LEU A 317 23.46 12.32 22.83
CA LEU A 317 24.58 11.66 22.17
C LEU A 317 24.60 11.93 20.66
N VAL A 318 23.44 11.81 20.01
CA VAL A 318 23.31 12.06 18.57
C VAL A 318 23.59 13.54 18.25
N ARG A 319 23.05 14.45 19.05
CA ARG A 319 23.27 15.89 18.91
C ARG A 319 24.74 16.25 19.11
N HIS A 320 25.38 15.72 20.15
CA HIS A 320 26.79 15.95 20.44
C HIS A 320 27.71 15.43 19.34
N PHE A 321 27.41 14.25 18.80
CA PHE A 321 28.11 13.72 17.63
C PHE A 321 27.99 14.68 16.44
N ALA A 322 26.78 15.11 16.09
CA ALA A 322 26.57 16.04 14.97
C ALA A 322 27.29 17.38 15.16
N GLU A 323 27.21 17.97 16.36
CA GLU A 323 27.88 19.25 16.69
C GLU A 323 29.40 19.16 16.53
N ASN A 324 30.01 18.08 17.03
CA ASN A 324 31.46 17.88 16.93
C ASN A 324 31.89 17.61 15.47
N SER A 325 31.20 16.69 14.79
CA SER A 325 31.54 16.28 13.43
C SER A 325 31.37 17.40 12.40
N LEU A 326 30.41 18.31 12.62
CA LEU A 326 30.12 19.43 11.72
C LEU A 326 30.74 20.76 12.18
N ARG A 327 31.38 20.78 13.36
CA ARG A 327 31.94 21.96 14.03
C ARG A 327 30.96 23.12 14.13
N VAL A 328 29.76 22.82 14.64
CA VAL A 328 28.64 23.76 14.78
C VAL A 328 27.95 23.57 16.13
N THR A 329 27.29 24.62 16.63
CA THR A 329 26.34 24.48 17.73
C THR A 329 24.94 24.39 17.16
N LEU A 330 24.24 23.28 17.40
CA LEU A 330 22.88 23.12 16.91
C LEU A 330 21.91 23.89 17.81
N PRO A 331 20.96 24.66 17.22
CA PRO A 331 19.95 25.36 17.99
C PRO A 331 19.01 24.37 18.68
N ALA A 332 18.34 24.83 19.75
CA ALA A 332 17.29 24.03 20.38
C ALA A 332 16.16 23.77 19.38
N ALA A 333 15.76 22.51 19.25
CA ALA A 333 14.58 22.11 18.51
C ALA A 333 13.47 21.72 19.49
N HIS A 334 12.23 22.03 19.12
CA HIS A 334 11.04 21.64 19.89
C HIS A 334 10.16 20.77 19.01
N ARG A 335 9.53 19.74 19.61
CA ARG A 335 8.49 18.98 18.94
C ARG A 335 7.30 19.92 18.70
N VAL A 336 6.78 19.94 17.48
CA VAL A 336 5.62 20.77 17.08
C VAL A 336 4.33 20.05 17.43
#